data_AF-A0A952NTT6-F1
#
_entry.id   AF-A0A952NTT6-F1
#
_cell.length_a   1.000
_cell.length_b   1.000
_cell.length_c   1.000
_cell.angle_alpha   90.00
_cell.angle_beta   90.00
_cell.angle_gamma   90.00
#
_symmetry.space_group_name_H-M   'P 1'
#
loop_
_entity.id
_entity.type
_entity.pdbx_description
1 polymer ?
#
loop_
_entity_poly.entity_id
_entity_poly.type
_entity_poly.pdbx_seq_one_letter_code
_entity_poly.pdbx_strand_id
1 'polypeptide(L)'
;MEFRIHWFAVTIWGTTDFALKLWEVWFQKSLGHMQPQGYGGRLYQSIYKALAESKLYCAPRLATDDSEQHFHFELPGSACEALHPKLLQDFMLALEHVERFQFTRLDLAWDGVPFTPEDLEQAGESNMLRTYARRETLSFESTPYKPREDGQIGHSIFRMGSRQSSRYLRVYNLHGPVRLEIETRSKRADTIARDVLVHAPDDWAAKAMAHLRDFVDVHADYWQEFIQGEARANCTVTDARTSEMSRISDWLYKQVAPSLSVLADVYGEDAVDRLLKTGRRKRGKRFDSLLSGGNHES
;
A
#
# COMPACT_ATOMS: atom_id res chain seq x y z
N MET A 1 -19.35 -15.36 0.55
CA MET A 1 -18.25 -14.39 0.67
C MET A 1 -17.90 -13.88 -0.71
N GLU A 2 -17.80 -12.58 -0.90
CA GLU A 2 -17.44 -11.96 -2.19
C GLU A 2 -16.07 -11.29 -2.06
N PHE A 3 -15.22 -11.46 -3.06
CA PHE A 3 -13.88 -10.84 -3.11
C PHE A 3 -13.84 -9.74 -4.16
N ARG A 4 -13.19 -8.62 -3.85
CA ARG A 4 -12.99 -7.53 -4.79
C ARG A 4 -11.70 -6.74 -4.54
N ILE A 5 -11.19 -6.12 -5.61
CA ILE A 5 -10.22 -5.02 -5.49
C ILE A 5 -10.99 -3.77 -5.10
N HIS A 6 -10.63 -3.13 -3.99
CA HIS A 6 -11.33 -1.96 -3.45
C HIS A 6 -10.50 -0.66 -3.53
N TRP A 7 -9.25 -0.75 -3.97
CA TRP A 7 -8.46 0.41 -4.35
C TRP A 7 -7.33 -0.04 -5.26
N PHE A 8 -7.07 0.72 -6.31
CA PHE A 8 -5.97 0.45 -7.23
C PHE A 8 -5.25 1.76 -7.56
N ALA A 9 -3.96 1.83 -7.28
CA ALA A 9 -3.13 2.97 -7.66
C ALA A 9 -1.78 2.53 -8.21
N VAL A 10 -1.40 3.12 -9.33
CA VAL A 10 -0.16 2.79 -10.06
C VAL A 10 0.51 4.06 -10.55
N THR A 11 1.83 4.12 -10.39
CA THR A 11 2.68 5.14 -11.00
C THR A 11 3.36 4.53 -12.23
N ILE A 12 3.32 5.24 -13.35
CA ILE A 12 3.91 4.80 -14.62
C ILE A 12 4.81 5.93 -15.12
N TRP A 13 6.02 5.58 -15.54
CA TRP A 13 6.98 6.55 -16.07
C TRP A 13 6.67 6.82 -17.53
N GLY A 14 6.54 8.10 -17.88
CA GLY A 14 6.03 8.54 -19.16
C GLY A 14 5.36 9.91 -19.10
N THR A 15 4.97 10.41 -20.26
CA THR A 15 4.40 11.75 -20.43
C THR A 15 2.90 11.80 -20.10
N THR A 16 2.38 13.02 -19.90
CA THR A 16 0.93 13.27 -19.74
C THR A 16 0.12 12.76 -20.92
N ASP A 17 0.61 12.92 -22.15
CA ASP A 17 -0.09 12.46 -23.36
C ASP A 17 -0.21 10.93 -23.38
N PHE A 18 0.84 10.23 -23.00
CA PHE A 18 0.81 8.78 -22.85
C PHE A 18 -0.20 8.35 -21.79
N ALA A 19 -0.25 9.05 -20.65
CA ALA A 19 -1.22 8.80 -19.59
C ALA A 19 -2.67 8.93 -20.06
N LEU A 20 -2.98 10.02 -20.75
CA LEU A 20 -4.33 10.27 -21.29
C LEU A 20 -4.70 9.22 -22.34
N LYS A 21 -3.74 8.78 -23.17
CA LYS A 21 -3.98 7.73 -24.14
C LYS A 21 -4.26 6.38 -23.48
N LEU A 22 -3.50 6.02 -22.45
CA LEU A 22 -3.78 4.82 -21.66
C LEU A 22 -5.17 4.89 -21.02
N TRP A 23 -5.55 6.04 -20.47
CA TRP A 23 -6.90 6.23 -19.91
C TRP A 23 -8.00 6.00 -20.95
N GLU A 24 -7.85 6.62 -22.13
CA GLU A 24 -8.80 6.49 -23.24
C GLU A 24 -9.02 5.03 -23.63
N VAL A 25 -7.94 4.26 -23.75
CA VAL A 25 -7.96 2.86 -24.18
C VAL A 25 -8.57 1.96 -23.11
N TRP A 26 -8.16 2.11 -21.85
CA TRP A 26 -8.47 1.14 -20.81
C TRP A 26 -9.70 1.50 -19.99
N PHE A 27 -9.86 2.76 -19.61
CA PHE A 27 -10.79 3.13 -18.54
C PHE A 27 -11.94 4.02 -18.99
N GLN A 28 -11.76 4.80 -20.06
CA GLN A 28 -12.73 5.82 -20.46
C GLN A 28 -14.13 5.27 -20.75
N LYS A 29 -14.24 4.06 -21.31
CA LYS A 29 -15.54 3.44 -21.59
C LYS A 29 -16.39 3.25 -20.33
N SER A 30 -15.77 2.89 -19.21
CA SER A 30 -16.46 2.60 -17.95
C SER A 30 -16.47 3.79 -16.98
N LEU A 31 -15.42 4.60 -17.01
CA LEU A 31 -15.18 5.67 -16.03
C LEU A 31 -15.28 7.08 -16.64
N GLY A 32 -15.64 7.20 -17.93
CA GLY A 32 -15.83 8.48 -18.61
C GLY A 32 -14.53 9.19 -18.96
N HIS A 33 -14.67 10.36 -19.59
CA HIS A 33 -13.53 11.17 -20.02
C HIS A 33 -12.83 11.85 -18.84
N MET A 34 -11.50 11.92 -18.91
CA MET A 34 -10.69 12.72 -17.99
C MET A 34 -10.90 14.21 -18.24
N GLN A 35 -11.25 14.93 -17.18
CA GLN A 35 -11.45 16.38 -17.20
C GLN A 35 -10.35 17.08 -16.40
N PRO A 36 -9.60 18.03 -17.01
CA PRO A 36 -8.57 18.77 -16.31
C PRO A 36 -9.20 19.63 -15.20
N GLN A 37 -8.57 19.67 -14.04
CA GLN A 37 -9.07 20.43 -12.89
C GLN A 37 -8.49 21.86 -12.81
N GLY A 38 -7.47 22.18 -13.62
CA GLY A 38 -6.81 23.49 -13.61
C GLY A 38 -5.84 23.71 -12.44
N TYR A 39 -5.62 22.71 -11.59
CA TYR A 39 -4.65 22.75 -10.50
C TYR A 39 -3.97 21.38 -10.29
N GLY A 40 -2.86 21.39 -9.55
CA GLY A 40 -2.09 20.20 -9.18
C GLY A 40 -2.29 19.76 -7.73
N GLY A 41 -1.67 18.66 -7.32
CA GLY A 41 -1.70 18.18 -5.94
C GLY A 41 -0.79 16.97 -5.74
N ARG A 42 -0.51 16.61 -4.48
CA ARG A 42 0.42 15.52 -4.12
C ARG A 42 1.79 15.61 -4.84
N LEU A 43 2.33 16.82 -4.94
CA LEU A 43 3.58 17.13 -5.67
C LEU A 43 3.50 17.05 -7.20
N TYR A 44 2.32 16.91 -7.79
CA TYR A 44 2.11 17.03 -9.23
C TYR A 44 1.65 18.43 -9.63
N GLN A 45 1.95 18.82 -10.87
CA GLN A 45 1.55 20.11 -11.43
C GLN A 45 0.09 20.09 -11.91
N SER A 46 -0.42 18.94 -12.34
CA SER A 46 -1.78 18.82 -12.88
C SER A 46 -2.53 17.59 -12.35
N ILE A 47 -3.86 17.72 -12.25
CA ILE A 47 -4.79 16.66 -11.90
C ILE A 47 -5.93 16.64 -12.92
N TYR A 48 -6.28 15.43 -13.36
CA TYR A 48 -7.49 15.13 -14.11
C TYR A 48 -8.42 14.28 -13.26
N LYS A 49 -9.73 14.45 -13.43
CA LYS A 49 -10.75 13.62 -12.78
C LYS A 49 -11.70 13.02 -13.81
N ALA A 50 -12.19 11.82 -13.53
CA ALA A 50 -13.25 11.17 -14.28
C ALA A 50 -14.38 10.73 -13.33
N LEU A 51 -15.29 9.87 -13.79
CA LEU A 51 -16.38 9.33 -12.98
C LEU A 51 -15.83 8.43 -11.84
N ALA A 52 -16.71 8.15 -10.88
CA ALA A 52 -16.39 7.36 -9.68
C ALA A 52 -15.14 7.86 -8.94
N GLU A 53 -14.94 9.18 -8.94
CA GLU A 53 -13.81 9.87 -8.30
C GLU A 53 -12.42 9.42 -8.75
N SER A 54 -12.32 8.80 -9.93
CA SER A 54 -11.05 8.37 -10.51
C SER A 54 -10.17 9.57 -10.81
N LYS A 55 -8.86 9.46 -10.54
CA LYS A 55 -7.92 10.57 -10.72
C LYS A 55 -6.69 10.14 -11.51
N LEU A 56 -6.16 11.09 -12.25
CA LEU A 56 -4.87 11.01 -12.91
C LEU A 56 -4.04 12.24 -12.49
N TYR A 57 -2.89 12.00 -11.88
CA TYR A 57 -1.92 13.04 -11.51
C TYR A 57 -0.77 13.02 -12.51
N CYS A 58 -0.43 14.17 -13.10
CA CYS A 58 0.60 14.26 -14.15
C CYS A 58 1.59 15.40 -13.89
N ALA A 59 2.77 15.27 -14.50
CA ALA A 59 3.87 16.24 -14.43
C ALA A 59 4.33 16.49 -12.97
N PRO A 60 5.12 15.58 -12.36
CA PRO A 60 5.69 15.78 -11.03
C PRO A 60 6.48 17.09 -10.96
N ARG A 61 6.29 17.87 -9.89
CA ARG A 61 6.94 19.19 -9.69
C ARG A 61 8.44 19.12 -9.54
N LEU A 62 8.97 17.97 -9.12
CA LEU A 62 10.38 17.75 -8.82
C LEU A 62 11.12 17.05 -9.95
N ALA A 63 10.47 16.69 -11.06
CA ALA A 63 11.19 16.12 -12.19
C ALA A 63 12.10 17.17 -12.81
N THR A 64 13.38 16.83 -12.90
CA THR A 64 14.44 17.70 -13.42
C THR A 64 14.76 17.43 -14.90
N ASP A 65 14.38 16.24 -15.39
CA ASP A 65 14.51 15.84 -16.78
C ASP A 65 13.31 15.01 -17.28
N ASP A 66 13.32 14.65 -18.57
CA ASP A 66 12.27 13.87 -19.22
C ASP A 66 12.22 12.41 -18.74
N SER A 67 13.33 11.85 -18.23
CA SER A 67 13.40 10.48 -17.72
C SER A 67 12.73 10.32 -16.36
N GLU A 68 12.60 11.42 -15.61
CA GLU A 68 11.89 11.48 -14.34
C GLU A 68 10.40 11.74 -14.50
N GLN A 69 9.92 12.02 -15.72
CA GLN A 69 8.50 12.20 -15.98
C GLN A 69 7.72 10.92 -15.68
N HIS A 70 6.64 11.10 -14.94
CA HIS A 70 5.72 10.02 -14.62
C HIS A 70 4.33 10.58 -14.33
N PHE A 71 3.36 9.69 -14.29
CA PHE A 71 2.00 10.00 -13.89
C PHE A 71 1.47 8.91 -12.96
N HIS A 72 0.37 9.19 -12.31
CA HIS A 72 -0.20 8.33 -11.29
C HIS A 72 -1.72 8.21 -11.44
N PHE A 73 -2.18 6.98 -11.64
CA PHE A 73 -3.60 6.65 -11.60
C PHE A 73 -4.01 6.32 -10.16
N GLU A 74 -5.17 6.84 -9.76
CA GLU A 74 -5.85 6.50 -8.51
C GLU A 74 -7.30 6.11 -8.83
N LEU A 75 -7.61 4.83 -8.64
CA LEU A 75 -8.94 4.25 -8.79
C LEU A 75 -9.46 3.86 -7.40
N PRO A 76 -10.38 4.66 -6.81
CA PRO A 76 -10.97 4.34 -5.51
C PRO A 76 -11.95 3.15 -5.61
N GLY A 77 -12.52 2.74 -4.49
CA GLY A 77 -13.41 1.58 -4.42
C GLY A 77 -14.60 1.62 -5.38
N SER A 78 -15.26 2.78 -5.46
CA SER A 78 -16.37 3.00 -6.40
C SER A 78 -15.93 2.86 -7.87
N ALA A 79 -14.70 3.28 -8.21
CA ALA A 79 -14.17 3.09 -9.55
C ALA A 79 -13.85 1.61 -9.81
N CYS A 80 -13.24 0.92 -8.85
CA CYS A 80 -12.94 -0.50 -8.97
C CYS A 80 -14.21 -1.34 -9.10
N GLU A 81 -15.28 -1.00 -8.40
CA GLU A 81 -16.60 -1.65 -8.51
C GLU A 81 -17.27 -1.41 -9.87
N ALA A 82 -17.01 -0.28 -10.51
CA ALA A 82 -17.51 0.02 -11.85
C ALA A 82 -16.70 -0.65 -12.98
N LEU A 83 -15.54 -1.24 -12.66
CA LEU A 83 -14.68 -1.92 -13.62
C LEU A 83 -14.90 -3.43 -13.59
N HIS A 84 -14.97 -4.04 -14.78
CA HIS A 84 -14.94 -5.49 -14.86
C HIS A 84 -13.56 -6.01 -14.41
N PRO A 85 -13.45 -7.01 -13.52
CA PRO A 85 -12.16 -7.50 -13.00
C PRO A 85 -11.14 -7.85 -14.09
N LYS A 86 -11.61 -8.49 -15.18
CA LYS A 86 -10.77 -8.81 -16.35
C LYS A 86 -10.05 -7.60 -16.95
N LEU A 87 -10.65 -6.41 -16.91
CA LEU A 87 -10.02 -5.18 -17.40
C LEU A 87 -8.78 -4.82 -16.56
N LEU A 88 -8.86 -4.93 -15.24
CA LEU A 88 -7.71 -4.67 -14.35
C LEU A 88 -6.60 -5.71 -14.56
N GLN A 89 -6.97 -6.98 -14.80
CA GLN A 89 -6.02 -8.03 -15.18
C GLN A 89 -5.29 -7.67 -16.47
N ASP A 90 -6.05 -7.40 -17.54
CA ASP A 90 -5.50 -7.13 -18.87
C ASP A 90 -4.66 -5.85 -18.88
N PHE A 91 -5.08 -4.83 -18.13
CA PHE A 91 -4.29 -3.63 -17.94
C PHE A 91 -2.96 -3.93 -17.23
N MET A 92 -2.96 -4.73 -16.16
CA MET A 92 -1.73 -5.14 -15.49
C MET A 92 -0.80 -5.89 -16.45
N LEU A 93 -1.30 -6.87 -17.19
CA LEU A 93 -0.53 -7.63 -18.17
C LEU A 93 0.05 -6.72 -19.27
N ALA A 94 -0.70 -5.71 -19.71
CA ALA A 94 -0.21 -4.73 -20.67
C ALA A 94 0.90 -3.84 -20.07
N LEU A 95 0.83 -3.51 -18.77
CA LEU A 95 1.88 -2.74 -18.10
C LEU A 95 3.21 -3.50 -18.02
N GLU A 96 3.23 -4.83 -18.05
CA GLU A 96 4.48 -5.61 -18.11
C GLU A 96 5.30 -5.34 -19.39
N HIS A 97 4.69 -4.74 -20.41
CA HIS A 97 5.38 -4.26 -21.62
C HIS A 97 5.82 -2.80 -21.54
N VAL A 98 5.48 -2.08 -20.47
CA VAL A 98 5.93 -0.72 -20.20
C VAL A 98 7.25 -0.77 -19.45
N GLU A 99 8.22 0.03 -19.88
CA GLU A 99 9.60 0.01 -19.36
C GLU A 99 9.68 0.14 -17.83
N ARG A 100 8.82 0.99 -17.24
CA ARG A 100 8.85 1.23 -15.80
C ARG A 100 7.49 1.64 -15.24
N PHE A 101 7.02 0.87 -14.25
CA PHE A 101 5.81 1.16 -13.47
C PHE A 101 5.90 0.55 -12.06
N GLN A 102 5.07 1.04 -11.15
CA GLN A 102 4.98 0.55 -9.78
C GLN A 102 3.56 0.69 -9.23
N PHE A 103 2.99 -0.37 -8.68
CA PHE A 103 1.78 -0.24 -7.87
C PHE A 103 2.13 0.40 -6.53
N THR A 104 1.41 1.47 -6.22
CA THR A 104 1.66 2.31 -5.05
C THR A 104 0.63 2.08 -3.95
N ARG A 105 -0.57 1.60 -4.31
CA ARG A 105 -1.59 1.15 -3.37
C ARG A 105 -2.48 0.09 -3.99
N LEU A 106 -2.78 -0.94 -3.21
CA LEU A 106 -3.76 -1.97 -3.53
C LEU A 106 -4.54 -2.30 -2.26
N ASP A 107 -5.85 -2.10 -2.29
CA ASP A 107 -6.75 -2.53 -1.20
C ASP A 107 -7.54 -3.74 -1.69
N LEU A 108 -7.54 -4.83 -0.91
CA LEU A 108 -8.26 -6.06 -1.18
C LEU A 108 -9.37 -6.22 -0.14
N ALA A 109 -10.56 -6.61 -0.57
CA ALA A 109 -11.73 -6.71 0.29
C ALA A 109 -12.43 -8.07 0.17
N TRP A 110 -12.87 -8.58 1.31
CA TRP A 110 -13.73 -9.76 1.44
C TRP A 110 -15.01 -9.36 2.17
N ASP A 111 -16.15 -9.49 1.50
CA ASP A 111 -17.48 -9.21 2.03
C ASP A 111 -18.18 -10.48 2.51
N GLY A 112 -18.89 -10.37 3.63
CA GLY A 112 -19.63 -11.49 4.23
C GLY A 112 -18.68 -12.50 4.86
N VAL A 113 -17.66 -12.03 5.57
CA VAL A 113 -16.76 -12.87 6.37
C VAL A 113 -17.51 -13.46 7.58
N PRO A 114 -17.15 -14.66 8.08
CA PRO A 114 -17.89 -15.39 9.12
C PRO A 114 -17.57 -14.92 10.55
N PHE A 115 -17.17 -13.66 10.71
CA PHE A 115 -16.80 -13.07 12.00
C PHE A 115 -17.12 -11.58 12.00
N THR A 116 -17.05 -10.97 13.17
CA THR A 116 -17.37 -9.57 13.45
C THR A 116 -16.12 -8.78 13.85
N PRO A 117 -16.20 -7.43 13.85
CA PRO A 117 -15.15 -6.60 14.44
C PRO A 117 -14.84 -6.95 15.91
N GLU A 118 -15.87 -7.28 16.69
CA GLU A 118 -15.79 -7.67 18.10
C GLU A 118 -15.00 -8.99 18.29
N ASP A 119 -15.19 -9.96 17.40
CA ASP A 119 -14.45 -11.23 17.45
C ASP A 119 -12.93 -11.02 17.35
N LEU A 120 -12.49 -10.05 16.54
CA LEU A 120 -11.08 -9.68 16.40
C LEU A 120 -10.55 -8.88 17.58
N GLU A 121 -11.38 -8.02 18.19
CA GLU A 121 -11.03 -7.34 19.44
C GLU A 121 -10.77 -8.37 20.54
N GLN A 122 -11.72 -9.29 20.75
CA GLN A 122 -11.61 -10.35 21.74
C GLN A 122 -10.39 -11.26 21.48
N ALA A 123 -10.11 -11.59 20.22
CA ALA A 123 -8.91 -12.35 19.86
C ALA A 123 -7.61 -11.60 20.17
N GLY A 124 -7.60 -10.28 19.99
CA GLY A 124 -6.50 -9.41 20.39
C GLY A 124 -6.26 -9.44 21.91
N GLU A 125 -7.32 -9.25 22.70
CA GLU A 125 -7.29 -9.28 24.17
C GLU A 125 -6.84 -10.64 24.72
N SER A 126 -7.31 -11.72 24.08
CA SER A 126 -7.02 -13.10 24.48
C SER A 126 -5.67 -13.62 23.95
N ASN A 127 -4.84 -12.77 23.33
CA ASN A 127 -3.57 -13.14 22.70
C ASN A 127 -3.68 -14.26 21.65
N MET A 128 -4.84 -14.40 20.98
CA MET A 128 -5.07 -15.38 19.91
C MET A 128 -4.63 -14.86 18.53
N LEU A 129 -4.23 -13.58 18.45
CA LEU A 129 -3.87 -12.90 17.22
C LEU A 129 -2.34 -12.89 17.02
N ARG A 130 -1.89 -13.50 15.92
CA ARG A 130 -0.52 -13.42 15.43
C ARG A 130 -0.46 -12.43 14.27
N THR A 131 0.31 -11.36 14.41
CA THR A 131 0.41 -10.32 13.37
C THR A 131 1.79 -9.70 13.29
N TYR A 132 2.13 -9.14 12.13
CA TYR A 132 3.27 -8.25 11.96
C TYR A 132 2.98 -6.79 12.33
N ALA A 133 1.72 -6.43 12.60
CA ALA A 133 1.38 -5.12 13.14
C ALA A 133 1.86 -4.99 14.60
N ARG A 134 2.14 -3.75 15.03
CA ARG A 134 2.43 -3.50 16.44
C ARG A 134 1.14 -3.60 17.25
N ARG A 135 1.19 -4.26 18.40
CA ARG A 135 0.01 -4.43 19.27
C ARG A 135 -0.64 -3.10 19.68
N GLU A 136 0.15 -2.06 19.88
CA GLU A 136 -0.31 -0.69 20.17
C GLU A 136 -1.17 -0.05 19.06
N THR A 137 -1.19 -0.65 17.87
CA THR A 137 -1.98 -0.16 16.72
C THR A 137 -3.31 -0.90 16.54
N LEU A 138 -3.63 -1.86 17.42
CA LEU A 138 -4.94 -2.46 17.45
C LEU A 138 -5.92 -1.46 18.04
N SER A 139 -7.04 -1.20 17.34
CA SER A 139 -8.11 -0.37 17.87
C SER A 139 -9.47 -0.90 17.47
N PHE A 140 -10.42 -0.77 18.39
CA PHE A 140 -11.82 -1.08 18.17
C PHE A 140 -12.65 0.16 18.49
N GLU A 141 -13.62 0.44 17.63
CA GLU A 141 -14.59 1.51 17.84
C GLU A 141 -15.98 0.96 17.54
N SER A 142 -16.92 1.17 18.46
CA SER A 142 -18.33 0.85 18.28
C SER A 142 -19.17 2.11 18.30
N THR A 143 -20.10 2.22 17.37
CA THR A 143 -21.03 3.34 17.26
C THR A 143 -22.47 2.84 17.20
N PRO A 144 -23.05 2.45 18.35
CA PRO A 144 -24.30 1.67 18.42
C PRO A 144 -25.56 2.43 17.96
N TYR A 145 -25.51 3.75 17.87
CA TYR A 145 -26.68 4.58 17.53
C TYR A 145 -26.60 5.27 16.16
N LYS A 146 -25.50 5.10 15.41
CA LYS A 146 -25.39 5.68 14.06
C LYS A 146 -26.04 4.75 13.03
N PRO A 147 -26.76 5.30 12.04
CA PRO A 147 -27.27 4.51 10.94
C PRO A 147 -26.13 3.93 10.10
N ARG A 148 -26.37 2.74 9.56
CA ARG A 148 -25.57 2.08 8.52
C ARG A 148 -26.14 2.42 7.15
N GLU A 149 -25.36 2.15 6.11
CA GLU A 149 -25.80 2.42 4.73
C GLU A 149 -26.85 1.43 4.24
N ASP A 150 -26.97 0.27 4.88
CA ASP A 150 -28.03 -0.73 4.63
C ASP A 150 -29.34 -0.43 5.40
N GLY A 151 -29.41 0.71 6.10
CA GLY A 151 -30.56 1.13 6.90
C GLY A 151 -30.63 0.54 8.31
N GLN A 152 -29.72 -0.34 8.70
CA GLN A 152 -29.64 -0.84 10.08
C GLN A 152 -29.03 0.22 11.02
N ILE A 153 -29.17 0.02 12.34
CA ILE A 153 -28.59 0.90 13.36
C ILE A 153 -27.41 0.19 14.03
N GLY A 154 -26.35 0.94 14.26
CA GLY A 154 -25.19 0.49 15.00
C GLY A 154 -24.15 -0.18 14.12
N HIS A 155 -22.91 0.31 14.13
CA HIS A 155 -21.80 -0.31 13.44
C HIS A 155 -20.54 -0.31 14.30
N SER A 156 -19.65 -1.24 14.02
CA SER A 156 -18.35 -1.37 14.68
C SER A 156 -17.23 -1.50 13.64
N ILE A 157 -16.03 -1.16 14.06
CA ILE A 157 -14.84 -1.25 13.25
C ILE A 157 -13.62 -1.62 14.10
N PHE A 158 -12.97 -2.69 13.71
CA PHE A 158 -11.67 -3.11 14.22
C PHE A 158 -10.59 -2.70 13.22
N ARG A 159 -9.46 -2.21 13.71
CA ARG A 159 -8.33 -1.73 12.91
C ARG A 159 -7.03 -2.31 13.42
N MET A 160 -6.12 -2.59 12.50
CA MET A 160 -4.79 -3.11 12.79
C MET A 160 -3.74 -2.47 11.89
N GLY A 161 -2.69 -1.94 12.51
CA GLY A 161 -1.63 -1.21 11.82
C GLY A 161 -1.93 0.28 11.67
N SER A 162 -1.03 1.01 11.02
CA SER A 162 -1.21 2.43 10.72
C SER A 162 -1.52 2.62 9.24
N ARG A 163 -2.41 3.57 8.92
CA ARG A 163 -2.66 3.98 7.53
C ARG A 163 -1.39 4.47 6.84
N GLN A 164 -0.39 4.97 7.56
CA GLN A 164 0.87 5.41 6.96
C GLN A 164 1.87 4.27 6.73
N SER A 165 1.57 3.07 7.22
CA SER A 165 2.44 1.90 7.07
C SER A 165 2.20 1.18 5.75
N SER A 166 3.01 0.15 5.45
CA SER A 166 2.89 -0.63 4.22
C SER A 166 1.68 -1.57 4.18
N ARG A 167 1.07 -1.86 5.34
CA ARG A 167 -0.09 -2.75 5.49
C ARG A 167 -1.00 -2.22 6.59
N TYR A 168 -2.28 -2.11 6.30
CA TYR A 168 -3.30 -1.66 7.22
C TYR A 168 -4.55 -2.52 7.02
N LEU A 169 -5.10 -3.07 8.10
CA LEU A 169 -6.27 -3.93 8.04
C LEU A 169 -7.43 -3.29 8.79
N ARG A 170 -8.64 -3.45 8.25
CA ARG A 170 -9.90 -3.04 8.86
C ARG A 170 -10.94 -4.13 8.70
N VAL A 171 -11.72 -4.36 9.75
CA VAL A 171 -12.92 -5.22 9.72
C VAL A 171 -14.08 -4.41 10.25
N TYR A 172 -15.16 -4.32 9.50
CA TYR A 172 -16.27 -3.41 9.83
C TYR A 172 -17.58 -3.83 9.14
N ASN A 173 -18.71 -3.33 9.63
CA ASN A 173 -20.06 -3.66 9.12
C ASN A 173 -20.86 -2.43 8.65
N LEU A 174 -20.22 -1.29 8.44
CA LEU A 174 -20.86 -0.02 8.07
C LEU A 174 -21.71 -0.11 6.79
N HIS A 175 -21.24 -0.84 5.77
CA HIS A 175 -21.82 -0.88 4.42
C HIS A 175 -22.74 -2.07 4.16
N GLY A 176 -23.13 -2.82 5.20
CA GLY A 176 -23.93 -4.05 5.06
C GLY A 176 -23.21 -5.25 5.66
N PRO A 177 -22.95 -6.35 4.92
CA PRO A 177 -22.27 -7.51 5.47
C PRO A 177 -20.91 -7.13 6.08
N VAL A 178 -20.43 -7.92 7.05
CA VAL A 178 -19.10 -7.67 7.61
C VAL A 178 -18.06 -7.79 6.51
N ARG A 179 -17.22 -6.75 6.38
CA ARG A 179 -16.15 -6.68 5.41
C ARG A 179 -14.80 -6.69 6.11
N LEU A 180 -13.88 -7.52 5.62
CA LEU A 180 -12.46 -7.41 5.91
C LEU A 180 -11.77 -6.73 4.72
N GLU A 181 -10.98 -5.69 5.00
CA GLU A 181 -10.12 -5.05 3.99
C GLU A 181 -8.67 -5.02 4.45
N ILE A 182 -7.76 -5.36 3.54
CA ILE A 182 -6.33 -5.12 3.69
C ILE A 182 -5.87 -4.08 2.68
N GLU A 183 -5.44 -2.93 3.20
CA GLU A 183 -4.81 -1.85 2.45
C GLU A 183 -3.29 -2.08 2.43
N THR A 184 -2.70 -2.09 1.25
CA THR A 184 -1.26 -2.26 1.06
C THR A 184 -0.67 -1.11 0.25
N ARG A 185 0.58 -0.73 0.55
CA ARG A 185 1.23 0.45 -0.04
C ARG A 185 2.65 0.18 -0.51
N SER A 186 3.11 1.02 -1.45
CA SER A 186 4.48 1.05 -1.97
C SER A 186 4.95 -0.33 -2.45
N LYS A 187 6.18 -0.75 -2.12
CA LYS A 187 6.74 -2.05 -2.49
C LYS A 187 5.81 -3.23 -2.17
N ARG A 188 5.06 -3.19 -1.07
CA ARG A 188 4.14 -4.28 -0.72
C ARG A 188 2.93 -4.32 -1.66
N ALA A 189 2.37 -3.17 -2.03
CA ALA A 189 1.30 -3.11 -3.04
C ALA A 189 1.79 -3.66 -4.38
N ASP A 190 3.01 -3.27 -4.80
CA ASP A 190 3.63 -3.77 -6.04
C ASP A 190 3.80 -5.29 -6.05
N THR A 191 4.37 -5.87 -4.98
CA THR A 191 4.53 -7.32 -4.87
C THR A 191 3.19 -8.05 -4.93
N ILE A 192 2.19 -7.58 -4.18
CA ILE A 192 0.89 -8.25 -4.13
C ILE A 192 0.14 -8.08 -5.45
N ALA A 193 0.15 -6.89 -6.05
CA ALA A 193 -0.52 -6.66 -7.32
C ALA A 193 0.03 -7.54 -8.44
N ARG A 194 1.36 -7.68 -8.55
CA ARG A 194 2.00 -8.53 -9.55
C ARG A 194 1.72 -10.01 -9.33
N ASP A 195 1.68 -10.46 -8.08
CA ASP A 195 1.37 -11.86 -7.75
C ASP A 195 -0.12 -12.20 -7.91
N VAL A 196 -1.01 -11.31 -7.51
CA VAL A 196 -2.47 -11.56 -7.57
C VAL A 196 -3.03 -11.32 -8.97
N LEU A 197 -2.75 -10.16 -9.56
CA LEU A 197 -3.41 -9.72 -10.80
C LEU A 197 -2.90 -10.45 -12.05
N VAL A 198 -1.84 -11.24 -11.97
CA VAL A 198 -1.35 -12.04 -13.12
C VAL A 198 -2.27 -13.22 -13.40
N HIS A 199 -2.97 -13.69 -12.36
CA HIS A 199 -3.91 -14.81 -12.44
C HIS A 199 -5.29 -14.36 -12.91
N ALA A 200 -6.13 -15.32 -13.30
CA ALA A 200 -7.51 -15.06 -13.67
C ALA A 200 -8.28 -14.48 -12.47
N PRO A 201 -9.28 -13.61 -12.68
CA PRO A 201 -10.04 -12.99 -11.59
C PRO A 201 -10.62 -13.97 -10.56
N ASP A 202 -11.04 -15.15 -11.02
CA ASP A 202 -11.59 -16.20 -10.15
C ASP A 202 -10.56 -16.76 -9.15
N ASP A 203 -9.26 -16.65 -9.45
CA ASP A 203 -8.17 -17.11 -8.57
C ASP A 203 -7.70 -16.02 -7.59
N TRP A 204 -8.11 -14.76 -7.78
CA TRP A 204 -7.56 -13.64 -7.01
C TRP A 204 -7.83 -13.76 -5.52
N ALA A 205 -9.01 -14.26 -5.13
CA ALA A 205 -9.39 -14.40 -3.73
C ALA A 205 -8.44 -15.31 -2.96
N ALA A 206 -8.11 -16.47 -3.53
CA ALA A 206 -7.18 -17.44 -2.94
C ALA A 206 -5.76 -16.86 -2.86
N LYS A 207 -5.28 -16.22 -3.93
CA LYS A 207 -3.95 -15.58 -3.97
C LYS A 207 -3.84 -14.44 -2.97
N ALA A 208 -4.85 -13.60 -2.87
CA ALA A 208 -4.94 -12.52 -1.89
C ALA A 208 -4.96 -13.04 -0.45
N MET A 209 -5.66 -14.16 -0.20
CA MET A 209 -5.73 -14.80 1.12
C MET A 209 -4.34 -15.19 1.63
N ALA A 210 -3.49 -15.71 0.75
CA ALA A 210 -2.12 -16.09 1.09
C ALA A 210 -1.30 -14.89 1.63
N HIS A 211 -1.47 -13.69 1.06
CA HIS A 211 -0.84 -12.45 1.55
C HIS A 211 -1.49 -11.91 2.83
N LEU A 212 -2.80 -12.11 3.00
CA LEU A 212 -3.49 -11.76 4.24
C LEU A 212 -2.96 -12.59 5.40
N ARG A 213 -2.82 -13.91 5.22
CA ARG A 213 -2.27 -14.84 6.21
C ARG A 213 -0.82 -14.55 6.58
N ASP A 214 -0.04 -14.00 5.64
CA ASP A 214 1.28 -13.48 5.94
C ASP A 214 1.19 -12.28 6.91
N PHE A 215 0.16 -11.44 6.83
CA PHE A 215 0.05 -10.27 7.70
C PHE A 215 -0.56 -10.58 9.07
N VAL A 216 -1.65 -11.35 9.11
CA VAL A 216 -2.43 -11.68 10.30
C VAL A 216 -2.88 -13.15 10.26
N ASP A 217 -2.89 -13.80 11.41
CA ASP A 217 -3.49 -15.11 11.61
C ASP A 217 -4.16 -15.14 12.98
N VAL A 218 -5.33 -15.77 13.08
CA VAL A 218 -6.10 -15.84 14.31
C VAL A 218 -6.35 -17.31 14.68
N HIS A 219 -6.03 -17.64 15.93
CA HIS A 219 -6.26 -18.97 16.48
C HIS A 219 -7.71 -19.13 16.96
N ALA A 220 -8.66 -19.10 16.03
CA ALA A 220 -10.10 -19.25 16.30
C ALA A 220 -10.82 -19.94 15.13
N ASP A 221 -11.93 -20.64 15.42
CA ASP A 221 -12.67 -21.44 14.44
C ASP A 221 -13.23 -20.62 13.28
N TYR A 222 -13.80 -19.44 13.57
CA TYR A 222 -14.30 -18.51 12.55
C TYR A 222 -13.21 -18.09 11.55
N TRP A 223 -11.95 -18.01 12.02
CA TRP A 223 -10.84 -17.64 11.16
C TRP A 223 -10.42 -18.82 10.29
N GLN A 224 -10.44 -20.04 10.83
CA GLN A 224 -10.20 -21.25 10.05
C GLN A 224 -11.26 -21.47 8.97
N GLU A 225 -12.54 -21.19 9.28
CA GLU A 225 -13.64 -21.19 8.32
C GLU A 225 -13.40 -20.16 7.20
N PHE A 226 -12.96 -18.95 7.56
CA PHE A 226 -12.67 -17.89 6.60
C PHE A 226 -11.51 -18.22 5.65
N ILE A 227 -10.37 -18.70 6.18
CA ILE A 227 -9.18 -18.97 5.36
C ILE A 227 -9.28 -20.29 4.60
N GLN A 228 -10.22 -21.19 4.94
CA GLN A 228 -10.45 -22.47 4.25
C GLN A 228 -9.19 -23.33 4.03
N GLY A 229 -8.21 -23.23 4.93
CA GLY A 229 -6.93 -23.95 4.82
C GLY A 229 -5.92 -23.38 3.82
N GLU A 230 -6.19 -22.24 3.18
CA GLU A 230 -5.30 -21.60 2.20
C GLU A 230 -3.90 -21.34 2.76
N ALA A 231 -2.84 -21.69 2.02
CA ALA A 231 -1.47 -21.54 2.51
C ALA A 231 -1.03 -20.07 2.61
N ARG A 232 0.00 -19.79 3.43
CA ARG A 232 0.69 -18.49 3.49
C ARG A 232 1.47 -18.25 2.20
N ALA A 233 1.52 -17.00 1.73
CA ALA A 233 2.33 -16.64 0.56
C ALA A 233 3.83 -16.77 0.83
N ASN A 234 4.25 -16.71 2.11
CA ASN A 234 5.65 -16.70 2.54
C ASN A 234 6.46 -15.57 1.87
N CYS A 235 5.77 -14.51 1.44
CA CYS A 235 6.34 -13.33 0.85
C CYS A 235 6.85 -12.43 1.98
N THR A 236 7.97 -12.84 2.55
CA THR A 236 8.78 -12.02 3.45
C THR A 236 9.35 -10.87 2.62
N VAL A 237 8.65 -9.72 2.55
CA VAL A 237 9.16 -8.54 1.85
C VAL A 237 10.33 -8.00 2.64
N THR A 238 11.52 -8.47 2.25
CA THR A 238 12.85 -8.02 2.65
C THR A 238 13.09 -8.04 4.16
N ASP A 239 14.29 -8.45 4.57
CA ASP A 239 14.75 -8.29 5.95
C ASP A 239 14.37 -6.88 6.44
N ALA A 240 13.69 -6.80 7.59
CA ALA A 240 13.26 -5.53 8.19
C ALA A 240 14.43 -4.55 8.28
N ARG A 241 15.65 -5.09 8.45
CA ARG A 241 16.91 -4.36 8.38
C ARG A 241 17.19 -3.75 7.02
N THR A 242 17.05 -4.50 5.92
CA THR A 242 17.24 -3.97 4.56
C THR A 242 16.25 -2.85 4.27
N SER A 243 14.99 -3.00 4.72
CA SER A 243 13.99 -1.94 4.59
C SER A 243 14.33 -0.71 5.44
N GLU A 244 14.80 -0.88 6.68
CA GLU A 244 15.19 0.22 7.57
C GLU A 244 16.44 0.94 7.05
N MET A 245 17.44 0.19 6.58
CA MET A 245 18.66 0.71 5.96
C MET A 245 18.37 1.50 4.69
N SER A 246 17.48 1.00 3.82
CA SER A 246 17.05 1.74 2.62
C SER A 246 16.38 3.07 3.00
N ARG A 247 15.50 3.09 4.01
CA ARG A 247 14.85 4.32 4.47
C ARG A 247 15.83 5.32 5.06
N ILE A 248 16.79 4.85 5.87
CA ILE A 248 17.85 5.69 6.44
C ILE A 248 18.71 6.26 5.30
N SER A 249 19.08 5.44 4.34
CA SER A 249 19.85 5.85 3.16
C SER A 249 19.11 6.94 2.37
N ASP A 250 17.85 6.71 2.01
CA ASP A 250 17.03 7.68 1.26
C ASP A 250 16.89 9.00 2.01
N TRP A 251 16.67 8.96 3.33
CA TRP A 251 16.61 10.14 4.17
C TRP A 251 17.96 10.88 4.20
N LEU A 252 19.07 10.17 4.34
CA LEU A 252 20.41 10.76 4.30
C LEU A 252 20.67 11.45 2.95
N TYR A 253 20.39 10.78 1.83
CA TYR A 253 20.58 11.36 0.50
C TYR A 253 19.71 12.60 0.29
N LYS A 254 18.44 12.56 0.70
CA LYS A 254 17.50 13.66 0.44
C LYS A 254 17.67 14.84 1.38
N GLN A 255 17.98 14.60 2.66
CA GLN A 255 17.93 15.63 3.70
C GLN A 255 19.31 16.04 4.20
N VAL A 256 20.28 15.12 4.18
CA VAL A 256 21.59 15.34 4.81
C VAL A 256 22.67 15.62 3.76
N ALA A 257 22.62 14.96 2.60
CA ALA A 257 23.64 15.13 1.56
C ALA A 257 23.84 16.58 1.09
N PRO A 258 22.79 17.41 0.87
CA PRO A 258 22.99 18.81 0.48
C PRO A 258 23.76 19.60 1.55
N SER A 259 23.43 19.41 2.82
CA SER A 259 24.11 20.08 3.92
C SER A 259 25.56 19.59 4.09
N LEU A 260 25.82 18.30 3.86
CA LEU A 260 27.18 17.77 3.87
C LEU A 260 28.03 18.31 2.71
N SER A 261 27.43 18.49 1.53
CA SER A 261 28.11 19.11 0.38
C SER A 261 28.56 20.53 0.72
N VAL A 262 27.65 21.36 1.25
CA VAL A 262 27.99 22.74 1.66
C VAL A 262 29.06 22.75 2.75
N LEU A 263 29.00 21.82 3.70
CA LEU A 263 30.01 21.70 4.76
C LEU A 263 31.39 21.38 4.16
N ALA A 264 31.45 20.48 3.18
CA ALA A 264 32.69 20.12 2.49
C ALA A 264 33.25 21.30 1.67
N ASP A 265 32.40 22.03 0.95
CA ASP A 265 32.82 23.18 0.14
C ASP A 265 33.38 24.33 0.99
N VAL A 266 32.80 24.57 2.17
CA VAL A 266 33.19 25.68 3.06
C VAL A 266 34.39 25.34 3.93
N TYR A 267 34.46 24.12 4.46
CA TYR A 267 35.43 23.75 5.50
C TYR A 267 36.39 22.61 5.09
N GLY A 268 36.32 22.18 3.83
CA GLY A 268 37.04 21.04 3.29
C GLY A 268 36.40 19.69 3.65
N GLU A 269 36.72 18.65 2.87
CA GLU A 269 36.20 17.29 3.07
C GLU A 269 36.47 16.72 4.48
N ASP A 270 37.57 17.14 5.11
CA ASP A 270 37.94 16.78 6.49
C ASP A 270 36.84 17.11 7.52
N ALA A 271 36.01 18.12 7.25
CA ALA A 271 34.90 18.48 8.13
C ALA A 271 33.81 17.40 8.16
N VAL A 272 33.51 16.79 7.01
CA VAL A 272 32.57 15.66 6.89
C VAL A 272 33.15 14.44 7.62
N ASP A 273 34.43 14.17 7.45
CA ASP A 273 35.12 13.08 8.13
C ASP A 273 35.10 13.22 9.66
N ARG A 274 35.30 14.44 10.18
CA ARG A 274 35.17 14.73 11.62
C ARG A 274 33.74 14.51 12.10
N LEU A 275 32.73 14.87 11.32
CA LEU A 275 31.32 14.64 11.63
C LEU A 275 31.03 13.13 11.70
N LEU A 276 31.50 12.35 10.72
CA LEU A 276 31.36 10.90 10.69
C LEU A 276 32.06 10.23 11.87
N LYS A 277 33.29 10.65 12.21
CA LYS A 277 34.01 10.17 13.40
C LYS A 277 33.24 10.46 14.69
N THR A 278 32.66 11.65 14.80
CA THR A 278 31.82 12.04 15.95
C THR A 278 30.55 11.19 16.02
N GLY A 279 29.88 10.97 14.88
CA GLY A 279 28.70 10.12 14.79
C GLY A 279 29.01 8.66 15.18
N ARG A 280 30.15 8.11 14.77
CA ARG A 280 30.62 6.77 15.19
C ARG A 280 30.82 6.68 16.70
N ARG A 281 31.39 7.72 17.33
CA ARG A 281 31.60 7.77 18.79
C ARG A 281 30.29 7.88 19.58
N LYS A 282 29.31 8.60 19.04
CA LYS A 282 27.99 8.79 19.68
C LYS A 282 26.98 7.69 19.34
N ARG A 283 27.38 6.71 18.52
CA ARG A 283 26.52 5.60 18.11
C ARG A 283 26.21 4.74 19.34
N GLY A 284 24.95 4.73 19.76
CA GLY A 284 24.48 3.89 20.86
C GLY A 284 24.16 2.45 20.41
N LYS A 285 23.97 1.56 21.40
CA LYS A 285 23.67 0.12 21.22
C LYS A 285 22.54 -0.20 20.24
N ARG A 286 21.59 0.72 20.05
CA ARG A 286 20.50 0.59 19.07
C ARG A 286 20.99 0.42 17.62
N PHE A 287 22.14 0.98 17.26
CA PHE A 287 22.67 0.87 15.90
C PHE A 287 23.57 -0.35 15.71
N ASP A 288 24.02 -0.98 16.80
CA ASP A 288 24.87 -2.17 16.72
C ASP A 288 24.06 -3.40 16.28
N SER A 289 22.78 -3.48 16.63
CA SER A 289 21.85 -4.51 16.13
C SER A 289 21.62 -4.40 14.61
N LEU A 290 21.69 -3.18 14.05
CA LEU A 290 21.62 -2.94 12.61
C LEU A 290 22.92 -3.28 11.86
N LEU A 291 24.03 -3.54 12.57
CA LEU A 291 25.33 -3.85 11.96
C LEU A 291 25.73 -5.33 12.12
N SER A 292 25.30 -5.96 13.21
CA SER A 292 25.72 -7.31 13.62
C SER A 292 25.13 -8.47 12.80
N GLY A 293 24.07 -8.27 12.02
CA GLY A 293 23.49 -9.34 11.18
C GLY A 293 24.12 -9.51 9.79
N GLY A 294 25.22 -8.80 9.47
CA GLY A 294 25.77 -8.69 8.10
C GLY A 294 26.81 -9.75 7.69
N ASN A 295 27.09 -10.72 8.54
CA ASN A 295 28.20 -11.68 8.35
C ASN A 295 27.76 -13.12 8.04
N HIS A 296 26.53 -13.33 7.55
CA HIS A 296 26.11 -14.63 7.02
C HIS A 296 25.64 -14.48 5.57
N GLU A 297 26.61 -14.37 4.67
CA GLU A 297 26.54 -14.81 3.28
C GLU A 297 27.96 -14.62 2.70
N SER A 298 28.74 -15.69 2.77
CA SER A 298 30.00 -15.89 2.05
C SER A 298 29.86 -17.16 1.22
#